data_AF-A0A8J8EWT7-F1
#
_entry.id   AF-A0A8J8EWT7-F1
#
_cell.length_a   1.000
_cell.length_b   1.000
_cell.length_c   1.000
_cell.angle_alpha   90.00
_cell.angle_beta   90.00
_cell.angle_gamma   90.00
#
_symmetry.space_group_name_H-M   'P 1'
#
loop_
_entity.id
_entity.type
_entity.pdbx_description
1 polymer ?
#
loop_
_entity_poly.entity_id
_entity_poly.type
_entity_poly.pdbx_seq_one_letter_code
_entity_poly.pdbx_strand_id
1 'polypeptide(L)'
;TGHDGCMGTIHANSARETIVRLESPPMNVPRIMIPALDIIIMQVRFHSRKKGTIRRVTEIAEVSGIEGESIQLNKLYKYDPAKDELVPTGVPSRTLNTLAHHTGMSMKEIELEIEKRKIILEWMIENGIRSI
;
A
#
# COMPACT_ATOMS: atom_id res chain seq x y z
N THR A 1 -13.43 -15.36 -8.04
CA THR A 1 -14.44 -14.63 -8.85
C THR A 1 -13.87 -13.47 -9.65
N GLY A 2 -12.54 -13.27 -9.70
CA GLY A 2 -11.87 -12.44 -10.73
C GLY A 2 -12.43 -11.03 -10.92
N HIS A 3 -12.96 -10.40 -9.87
CA HIS A 3 -13.36 -8.99 -9.94
C HIS A 3 -12.13 -8.13 -9.64
N ASP A 4 -11.40 -7.79 -10.68
CA ASP A 4 -10.28 -6.86 -10.59
C ASP A 4 -10.79 -5.48 -10.17
N GLY A 5 -10.03 -4.79 -9.31
CA GLY A 5 -10.34 -3.42 -8.86
C GLY A 5 -11.18 -3.30 -7.59
N CYS A 6 -11.31 -4.36 -6.79
CA CYS A 6 -11.96 -4.26 -5.49
C CYS A 6 -11.12 -3.41 -4.52
N MET A 7 -11.70 -2.30 -4.06
CA MET A 7 -11.12 -1.46 -3.02
C MET A 7 -12.14 -1.26 -1.89
N GLY A 8 -11.64 -1.18 -0.67
CA GLY A 8 -12.47 -0.96 0.51
C GLY A 8 -11.71 -0.16 1.56
N THR A 9 -12.45 0.38 2.51
CA THR A 9 -11.88 1.07 3.66
C THR A 9 -12.21 0.32 4.93
N ILE A 10 -11.22 0.17 5.80
CA ILE A 10 -11.38 -0.46 7.11
C ILE A 10 -10.72 0.42 8.16
N HIS A 11 -11.34 0.53 9.32
CA HIS A 11 -10.73 1.21 10.45
C HIS A 11 -9.66 0.31 11.07
N ALA A 12 -8.39 0.71 11.01
CA ALA A 12 -7.25 0.02 11.61
C ALA A 12 -6.11 0.99 11.93
N ASN A 13 -5.27 0.67 12.90
CA ASN A 13 -4.10 1.46 13.27
C ASN A 13 -2.79 0.89 12.67
N SER A 14 -2.83 -0.29 12.06
CA SER A 14 -1.71 -0.88 11.33
C SER A 14 -2.17 -1.88 10.27
N ALA A 15 -1.27 -2.23 9.34
CA ALA A 15 -1.55 -3.31 8.38
C ALA A 15 -1.84 -4.65 9.07
N ARG A 16 -1.14 -4.96 10.18
CA ARG A 16 -1.37 -6.18 10.96
C ARG A 16 -2.73 -6.17 11.67
N GLU A 17 -3.15 -5.05 12.24
CA GLU A 17 -4.47 -4.92 12.85
C GLU A 17 -5.60 -5.04 11.80
N THR A 18 -5.35 -4.61 10.57
CA THR A 18 -6.27 -4.80 9.44
C THR A 18 -6.56 -6.29 9.24
N ILE A 19 -5.53 -7.13 9.21
CA ILE A 19 -5.69 -8.60 9.11
C ILE A 19 -6.49 -9.16 10.29
N VAL A 20 -6.12 -8.78 11.51
CA VAL A 20 -6.82 -9.25 12.73
C VAL A 20 -8.30 -8.89 12.68
N ARG A 21 -8.64 -7.68 12.23
CA ARG A 21 -10.04 -7.26 12.09
C ARG A 21 -10.78 -8.06 11.03
N LEU A 22 -10.17 -8.33 9.87
CA LEU A 22 -10.78 -9.15 8.82
C LEU A 22 -11.13 -10.55 9.35
N GLU A 23 -10.24 -11.15 10.14
CA GLU A 23 -10.45 -12.47 10.75
C GLU A 23 -11.48 -12.44 11.88
N SER A 24 -11.60 -11.33 12.60
CA SER A 24 -12.46 -11.22 13.77
C SER A 24 -13.93 -10.99 13.41
N PRO A 25 -14.88 -11.35 14.29
CA PRO A 25 -16.26 -10.91 14.17
C PRO A 25 -16.37 -9.38 14.14
N PRO A 26 -17.31 -8.79 13.38
CA PRO A 26 -18.35 -9.46 12.59
C PRO A 26 -17.90 -9.93 11.20
N MET A 27 -16.69 -9.60 10.75
CA MET A 27 -16.24 -9.87 9.38
C MET A 27 -15.98 -11.36 9.14
N ASN A 28 -15.35 -12.05 10.09
CA ASN A 28 -15.11 -13.51 10.04
C ASN A 28 -14.56 -14.00 8.68
N VAL A 29 -13.69 -13.22 8.04
CA VAL A 29 -13.11 -13.57 6.74
C VAL A 29 -12.19 -14.78 6.95
N PRO A 30 -12.43 -15.91 6.27
CA PRO A 30 -11.57 -17.08 6.40
C PRO A 30 -10.16 -16.75 5.96
N ARG A 31 -9.15 -17.14 6.75
CA ARG A 31 -7.73 -16.81 6.53
C ARG A 31 -7.25 -17.13 5.12
N ILE A 32 -7.72 -18.23 4.55
CA ILE A 32 -7.40 -18.67 3.20
C ILE A 32 -7.80 -17.67 2.10
N MET A 33 -8.74 -16.75 2.39
CA MET A 33 -9.17 -15.70 1.45
C MET A 33 -8.37 -14.41 1.60
N ILE A 34 -7.69 -14.18 2.73
CA ILE A 34 -6.97 -12.93 3.00
C ILE A 34 -5.83 -12.66 2.00
N PRO A 35 -5.07 -13.67 1.52
CA PRO A 35 -4.08 -13.46 0.45
C PRO A 35 -4.64 -12.96 -0.89
N ALA A 36 -5.96 -12.87 -1.05
CA ALA A 36 -6.57 -12.20 -2.21
C ALA A 36 -6.48 -10.66 -2.13
N LEU A 37 -6.08 -10.10 -0.98
CA LEU A 37 -5.81 -8.67 -0.82
C LEU A 37 -4.35 -8.39 -1.17
N ASP A 38 -4.08 -7.58 -2.20
CA ASP A 38 -2.70 -7.30 -2.61
C ASP A 38 -2.02 -6.28 -1.70
N ILE A 39 -2.65 -5.10 -1.51
CA ILE A 39 -2.03 -3.94 -0.87
C ILE A 39 -2.93 -3.36 0.24
N ILE A 40 -2.30 -3.01 1.36
CA ILE A 40 -2.89 -2.28 2.48
C ILE A 40 -2.19 -0.92 2.60
N ILE A 41 -2.96 0.16 2.47
CA ILE A 41 -2.48 1.53 2.63
C ILE A 41 -3.01 2.10 3.96
N MET A 42 -2.11 2.34 4.91
CA MET A 42 -2.47 2.91 6.20
C MET A 42 -2.41 4.43 6.15
N GLN A 43 -3.54 5.08 6.40
CA GLN A 43 -3.62 6.54 6.50
C GLN A 43 -3.96 6.96 7.93
N VAL A 44 -3.13 7.85 8.49
CA VAL A 44 -3.31 8.36 9.86
C VAL A 44 -3.46 9.88 9.84
N ARG A 45 -4.30 10.38 10.75
CA ARG A 45 -4.48 11.81 11.03
C ARG A 45 -3.52 12.24 12.14
N PHE A 46 -2.61 13.13 11.82
CA PHE A 46 -1.68 13.74 12.76
C PHE A 46 -2.12 15.16 13.11
N HIS A 47 -1.77 15.59 14.33
CA HIS A 47 -1.88 16.99 14.72
C HIS A 47 -0.48 17.60 14.78
N SER A 48 -0.17 18.45 13.81
CA SER A 48 1.07 19.21 13.75
C SER A 48 0.87 20.58 14.39
N ARG A 49 1.77 20.97 15.29
CA ARG A 49 1.76 22.32 15.89
C ARG A 49 1.81 23.46 14.86
N LYS A 50 2.43 23.22 13.70
CA LYS A 50 2.61 24.24 12.64
C LYS A 50 1.57 24.13 11.53
N LYS A 51 1.22 22.90 11.12
CA LYS A 51 0.38 22.63 9.96
C LYS A 51 -1.08 22.32 10.33
N GLY A 52 -1.42 22.35 11.61
CA GLY A 52 -2.73 21.92 12.12
C GLY A 52 -2.95 20.43 11.90
N THR A 53 -4.17 20.05 11.53
CA THR A 53 -4.53 18.66 11.27
C THR A 53 -4.06 18.24 9.88
N ILE A 54 -3.15 17.27 9.80
CA ILE A 54 -2.63 16.72 8.54
C ILE A 54 -2.98 15.23 8.44
N ARG A 55 -3.13 14.73 7.20
CA ARG A 55 -3.23 13.29 6.93
C ARG A 55 -1.96 12.83 6.22
N ARG A 56 -1.45 11.68 6.62
CA ARG A 56 -0.26 11.04 6.01
C ARG A 56 -0.50 9.55 5.87
N VAL A 57 0.04 8.99 4.80
CA VAL A 57 0.20 7.54 4.69
C VAL A 57 1.36 7.14 5.59
N THR A 58 1.12 6.25 6.54
CA THR A 58 2.14 5.83 7.54
C THR A 58 2.84 4.53 7.18
N GLU A 59 2.16 3.68 6.44
CA GLU A 59 2.60 2.34 6.08
C GLU A 59 1.91 1.94 4.77
N ILE A 60 2.68 1.43 3.83
CA ILE A 60 2.16 0.68 2.68
C ILE A 60 2.70 -0.73 2.84
N ALA A 61 1.80 -1.69 3.01
CA ALA A 61 2.14 -3.08 3.19
C ALA A 61 1.47 -3.93 2.10
N GLU A 62 2.15 -4.99 1.73
CA GLU A 62 1.68 -6.00 0.80
C GLU A 62 1.43 -7.32 1.54
N VAL A 63 0.37 -8.03 1.18
CA VAL A 63 0.13 -9.39 1.71
C VAL A 63 0.95 -10.38 0.89
N SER A 64 1.99 -10.97 1.49
CA SER A 64 2.93 -11.81 0.77
C SER A 64 2.53 -13.30 0.73
N GLY A 65 1.61 -13.71 1.61
CA GLY A 65 1.05 -15.05 1.67
C GLY A 65 0.72 -15.49 3.09
N ILE A 66 0.61 -16.81 3.28
CA ILE A 66 0.43 -17.46 4.58
C ILE A 66 1.65 -18.35 4.84
N GLU A 67 2.24 -18.21 6.02
CA GLU A 67 3.28 -19.12 6.51
C GLU A 67 2.84 -19.73 7.84
N GLY A 68 2.66 -21.05 7.84
CA GLY A 68 2.05 -21.76 8.97
C GLY A 68 0.65 -21.21 9.24
N GLU A 69 0.45 -20.64 10.43
CA GLU A 69 -0.81 -20.02 10.84
C GLU A 69 -0.84 -18.50 10.70
N SER A 70 0.25 -17.87 10.24
CA SER A 70 0.36 -16.40 10.19
C SER A 70 0.30 -15.84 8.77
N ILE A 71 -0.54 -14.82 8.58
CA ILE A 71 -0.50 -13.98 7.38
C ILE A 71 0.80 -13.16 7.40
N GLN A 72 1.56 -13.26 6.30
CA GLN A 72 2.79 -12.52 6.12
C GLN A 72 2.54 -11.18 5.42
N LEU A 73 3.19 -10.14 5.93
CA LEU A 73 3.04 -8.77 5.46
C LEU A 73 4.42 -8.19 5.14
N ASN A 74 4.59 -7.76 3.89
CA ASN A 74 5.79 -7.08 3.42
C ASN A 74 5.53 -5.58 3.47
N LYS A 75 6.16 -4.88 4.42
CA LYS A 75 6.06 -3.42 4.48
C LYS A 75 6.94 -2.82 3.40
N LEU A 76 6.36 -2.25 2.36
CA LEU A 76 7.09 -1.65 1.24
C LEU A 76 7.53 -0.22 1.56
N TYR A 77 6.68 0.53 2.26
CA TYR A 77 6.97 1.90 2.67
C TYR A 77 6.58 2.14 4.12
N LYS A 78 7.35 3.00 4.79
CA LYS A 78 7.11 3.43 6.17
C LYS A 78 7.32 4.94 6.27
N TYR A 79 6.46 5.61 7.03
CA TYR A 79 6.59 7.04 7.26
C TYR A 79 7.68 7.35 8.28
N ASP A 80 8.52 8.34 7.97
CA ASP A 80 9.50 8.97 8.85
C ASP A 80 8.91 10.29 9.41
N PRO A 81 8.50 10.32 10.68
CA PRO A 81 7.92 11.52 11.30
C PRO A 81 8.91 12.67 11.46
N ALA A 82 10.22 12.40 11.50
CA ALA A 82 11.24 13.44 11.64
C ALA A 82 11.40 14.23 10.34
N LYS A 83 11.27 13.56 9.19
CA LYS A 83 11.37 14.15 7.86
C LYS A 83 10.04 14.55 7.24
N ASP A 84 8.91 14.09 7.79
CA ASP A 84 7.57 14.24 7.18
C ASP A 84 7.50 13.56 5.80
N GLU A 85 8.15 12.40 5.65
CA GLU A 85 8.34 11.69 4.38
C GLU A 85 7.94 10.22 4.48
N LEU A 86 7.45 9.66 3.36
CA LEU A 86 7.23 8.22 3.22
C LEU A 86 8.47 7.59 2.59
N VAL A 87 9.19 6.75 3.35
CA VAL A 87 10.45 6.15 2.91
C VAL A 87 10.26 4.68 2.50
N PRO A 88 10.91 4.21 1.42
CA PRO A 88 10.92 2.80 1.07
C PRO A 88 11.70 2.00 2.10
N THR A 89 11.26 0.78 2.38
CA THR A 89 11.94 -0.12 3.32
C THR A 89 13.05 -0.96 2.69
N GLY A 90 13.10 -1.01 1.35
CA GLY A 90 13.97 -1.90 0.58
C GLY A 90 13.46 -3.33 0.45
N VAL A 91 12.28 -3.65 1.00
CA VAL A 91 11.66 -4.96 0.84
C VAL A 91 11.17 -5.12 -0.62
N PRO A 92 11.55 -6.19 -1.33
CA PRO A 92 11.07 -6.44 -2.69
C PRO A 92 9.55 -6.61 -2.74
N SER A 93 8.89 -5.99 -3.73
CA SER A 93 7.45 -6.13 -3.91
C SER A 93 7.10 -7.39 -4.71
N ARG A 94 6.24 -8.23 -4.14
CA ARG A 94 5.69 -9.41 -4.81
C ARG A 94 4.67 -9.00 -5.89
N THR A 95 3.97 -7.88 -5.71
CA THR A 95 2.95 -7.36 -6.63
C THR A 95 3.63 -6.90 -7.91
N LEU A 96 4.76 -6.20 -7.79
CA LEU A 96 5.56 -5.82 -8.96
C LEU A 96 6.13 -7.05 -9.68
N ASN A 97 6.59 -8.06 -8.94
CA ASN A 97 7.03 -9.32 -9.56
C ASN A 97 5.85 -10.01 -10.28
N THR A 98 4.67 -10.04 -9.68
CA THR A 98 3.47 -10.64 -10.30
C THR A 98 3.06 -9.87 -11.56
N LEU A 99 3.11 -8.54 -11.51
CA LEU A 99 2.89 -7.68 -12.66
C LEU A 99 3.89 -7.99 -13.77
N ALA A 100 5.19 -8.13 -13.46
CA ALA A 100 6.24 -8.49 -14.41
C ALA A 100 5.93 -9.80 -15.15
N HIS A 101 5.50 -10.82 -14.41
CA HIS A 101 5.14 -12.11 -14.99
C HIS A 101 3.91 -12.01 -15.90
N HIS A 102 2.91 -11.21 -15.53
CA HIS A 102 1.68 -11.05 -16.32
C HIS A 102 1.86 -10.17 -17.55
N THR A 103 2.69 -9.13 -17.48
CA THR A 103 2.94 -8.22 -18.61
C THR A 103 4.07 -8.70 -19.53
N GLY A 104 4.88 -9.67 -19.08
CA GLY A 104 6.09 -10.10 -19.77
C GLY A 104 7.23 -9.06 -19.72
N MET A 105 7.07 -8.00 -18.93
CA MET A 105 8.09 -6.97 -18.74
C MET A 105 9.13 -7.41 -17.72
N SER A 106 10.37 -7.00 -17.93
CA SER A 106 11.41 -7.09 -16.91
C SER A 106 11.13 -6.13 -15.74
N MET A 107 11.69 -6.44 -14.57
CA MET A 107 11.60 -5.53 -13.41
C MET A 107 12.15 -4.14 -13.71
N LYS A 108 13.20 -4.05 -14.53
CA LYS A 108 13.78 -2.78 -14.96
C LYS A 108 12.81 -1.95 -15.81
N GLU A 109 12.05 -2.58 -16.70
CA GLU A 109 11.02 -1.88 -17.50
C GLU A 109 9.88 -1.37 -16.62
N ILE A 110 9.45 -2.16 -15.63
CA ILE A 110 8.44 -1.74 -14.66
C ILE A 110 8.93 -0.56 -13.84
N GLU A 111 10.16 -0.59 -13.34
CA GLU A 111 10.76 0.52 -12.59
C GLU A 111 10.82 1.79 -13.44
N LEU A 112 11.19 1.69 -14.72
CA LEU A 112 11.17 2.82 -15.66
C LEU A 112 9.76 3.37 -15.87
N GLU A 113 8.74 2.52 -16.00
CA GLU A 113 7.34 2.95 -16.12
C GLU A 113 6.83 3.63 -14.84
N ILE A 114 7.22 3.15 -13.66
CA ILE A 114 6.90 3.80 -12.38
C ILE A 114 7.53 5.19 -12.33
N GLU A 115 8.80 5.33 -12.70
CA GLU A 115 9.48 6.64 -12.69
C GLU A 115 8.87 7.61 -13.71
N LYS A 116 8.52 7.15 -14.91
CA LYS A 116 7.81 7.98 -15.89
C LYS A 116 6.48 8.51 -15.34
N ARG A 117 5.67 7.64 -14.72
CA ARG A 117 4.39 8.04 -14.12
C ARG A 117 4.57 9.02 -12.97
N LYS A 118 5.60 8.84 -12.15
CA LYS A 118 5.97 9.78 -11.09
C LYS A 118 6.28 11.17 -11.67
N ILE A 119 7.12 11.25 -12.70
CA ILE A 119 7.47 12.53 -13.35
C ILE A 119 6.22 13.23 -13.88
N ILE A 120 5.28 12.48 -14.48
CA ILE A 120 4.02 13.05 -14.97
C ILE A 120 3.21 13.63 -13.81
N LEU A 121 3.10 12.91 -12.69
CA LEU A 121 2.37 13.40 -11.51
C LEU A 121 3.03 14.64 -10.90
N GLU A 122 4.36 14.69 -10.84
CA GLU A 122 5.12 15.86 -10.40
C GLU A 122 4.88 17.06 -11.32
N TRP A 123 4.95 16.85 -12.64
CA TRP A 123 4.63 17.88 -13.63
C TRP A 123 3.20 18.41 -13.48
N MET A 124 2.20 17.53 -13.24
CA MET A 124 0.83 17.96 -12.96
C MET A 124 0.75 18.84 -11.71
N ILE A 125 1.52 18.50 -10.67
CA ILE A 125 1.57 19.28 -9.41
C ILE A 125 2.16 20.67 -9.66
N GLU A 126 3.24 20.76 -10.43
CA GLU A 126 3.94 22.02 -10.77
C GLU A 126 3.07 22.94 -11.61
N ASN A 127 2.28 22.38 -12.55
CA ASN A 127 1.36 23.13 -13.39
C ASN A 127 0.02 23.45 -12.70
N GLY A 128 -0.11 23.13 -11.41
CA GLY A 128 -1.31 23.43 -10.63
C GLY A 128 -2.56 22.63 -11.07
N ILE A 129 -2.39 21.51 -11.77
CA ILE A 129 -3.49 20.65 -12.19
C ILE A 129 -3.94 19.82 -10.99
N ARG A 130 -5.11 20.17 -10.43
CA ARG A 130 -5.67 19.56 -9.20
C ARG A 130 -6.98 18.81 -9.43
N SER A 131 -7.59 18.97 -10.59
CA SER A 131 -8.83 18.30 -11.00
C SER A 131 -8.65 17.73 -12.40
N ILE A 132 -9.31 16.58 -12.64
CA ILE A 132 -9.48 15.95 -13.95
C ILE A 132 -10.87 16.31 -14.46
#